data_AF-A0A1Q7AU78-F1
#
_entry.id   AF-A0A1Q7AU78-F1
#
_cell.length_a   1.000
_cell.length_b   1.000
_cell.length_c   1.000
_cell.angle_alpha   90.00
_cell.angle_beta   90.00
_cell.angle_gamma   90.00
#
_symmetry.space_group_name_H-M   'P 1'
#
loop_
_entity.id
_entity.type
_entity.pdbx_description
1 polymer ?
#
loop_
_entity_poly.entity_id
_entity_poly.type
_entity_poly.pdbx_seq_one_letter_code
_entity_poly.pdbx_strand_id
1 'polypeptide(L)'
;MVFPDLNNPPFGGEDFQTNLIMPEPTIFLSRDLPAVSIIRPTRQGVGGTGGAVATVKAWTADGLFINQRDPEFFAVLSELAVQADEARRGF
;
A
#
# COMPACT_ATOMS: atom_id res chain seq x y z
N MET A 1 9.98 -34.26 2.92
CA MET A 1 8.65 -33.75 3.30
C MET A 1 8.17 -32.89 2.14
N VAL A 2 7.08 -33.26 1.48
CA VAL A 2 6.53 -32.51 0.34
C VAL A 2 5.40 -31.65 0.86
N PHE A 3 5.40 -30.36 0.48
CA PHE A 3 4.33 -29.45 0.85
C PHE A 3 3.04 -29.85 0.09
N PRO A 4 1.87 -29.89 0.74
CA PRO A 4 0.62 -30.24 0.09
C PRO A 4 0.28 -29.25 -1.03
N ASP A 5 -0.22 -29.76 -2.17
CA ASP A 5 -0.73 -28.91 -3.24
C ASP A 5 -2.10 -28.36 -2.85
N LEU A 6 -2.13 -27.05 -2.56
CA LEU A 6 -3.33 -26.34 -2.12
C LEU A 6 -4.28 -25.97 -3.28
N ASN A 7 -3.86 -26.16 -4.54
CA ASN A 7 -4.69 -25.86 -5.71
C ASN A 7 -5.69 -26.99 -6.04
N ASN A 8 -5.55 -28.15 -5.40
CA ASN A 8 -6.36 -29.35 -5.67
C ASN A 8 -7.28 -29.68 -4.47
N PRO A 9 -8.48 -30.26 -4.72
CA PRO A 9 -9.42 -30.63 -3.67
C PRO A 9 -8.73 -31.42 -2.54
N PRO A 10 -9.05 -31.16 -1.26
CA PRO A 10 -10.24 -30.44 -0.78
C PRO A 10 -10.10 -28.92 -0.73
N PHE A 11 -8.91 -28.38 -1.00
CA PHE A 11 -8.65 -26.94 -1.06
C PHE A 11 -8.77 -26.46 -2.52
N GLY A 12 -9.29 -25.27 -2.72
CA GLY A 12 -9.59 -24.74 -4.04
C GLY A 12 -10.38 -23.44 -3.92
N GLY A 13 -10.57 -22.77 -5.04
CA GLY A 13 -11.11 -21.42 -5.04
C GLY A 13 -10.01 -20.35 -4.92
N GLU A 14 -10.46 -19.10 -4.99
CA GLU A 14 -9.62 -17.92 -5.11
C GLU A 14 -8.55 -17.80 -4.01
N ASP A 15 -8.93 -18.11 -2.77
CA ASP A 15 -8.10 -17.98 -1.57
C ASP A 15 -6.90 -18.94 -1.54
N PHE A 16 -6.97 -20.07 -2.26
CA PHE A 16 -5.94 -21.11 -2.26
C PHE A 16 -5.14 -21.16 -3.56
N GLN A 17 -5.50 -20.33 -4.55
CA GLN A 17 -4.78 -20.26 -5.80
C GLN A 17 -3.52 -19.42 -5.65
N THR A 18 -2.34 -20.03 -5.80
CA THR A 18 -1.06 -19.39 -5.48
C THR A 18 -0.70 -18.23 -6.41
N ASN A 19 -1.33 -18.13 -7.58
CA ASN A 19 -1.18 -17.01 -8.52
C ASN A 19 -2.14 -15.84 -8.24
N LEU A 20 -3.08 -15.99 -7.30
CA LEU A 20 -4.09 -14.99 -6.95
C LEU A 20 -3.75 -14.36 -5.59
N ILE A 21 -2.80 -13.42 -5.59
CA ILE A 21 -2.44 -12.67 -4.38
C ILE A 21 -3.46 -11.54 -4.18
N MET A 22 -4.28 -11.63 -3.12
CA MET A 22 -5.35 -10.69 -2.75
C MET A 22 -6.43 -10.53 -3.83
N PRO A 23 -7.27 -11.54 -4.02
CA PRO A 23 -8.08 -11.59 -5.23
C PRO A 23 -9.42 -10.85 -5.08
N GLU A 24 -9.88 -10.67 -3.84
CA GLU A 24 -11.01 -9.79 -3.53
C GLU A 24 -10.55 -8.33 -3.34
N PRO A 25 -11.26 -7.34 -3.94
CA PRO A 25 -11.00 -5.93 -3.74
C PRO A 25 -11.10 -5.58 -2.26
N THR A 26 -10.12 -4.84 -1.77
CA THR A 26 -10.08 -4.48 -0.35
C THR A 26 -11.31 -3.65 0.04
N ILE A 27 -12.14 -4.17 0.96
CA ILE A 27 -13.46 -3.62 1.32
C ILE A 27 -13.48 -2.17 1.85
N PHE A 28 -12.33 -1.64 2.26
CA PHE A 28 -12.20 -0.27 2.76
C PHE A 28 -11.71 0.73 1.71
N LEU A 29 -11.42 0.28 0.50
CA LEU A 29 -11.02 1.15 -0.61
C LEU A 29 -12.24 1.58 -1.40
N SER A 30 -12.34 2.88 -1.65
CA SER A 30 -13.36 3.40 -2.55
C SER A 30 -13.17 2.79 -3.94
N ARG A 31 -14.29 2.36 -4.54
CA ARG A 31 -14.33 1.87 -5.93
C ARG A 31 -14.11 2.98 -6.95
N ASP A 32 -14.11 4.24 -6.53
CA ASP A 32 -13.87 5.40 -7.38
C ASP A 32 -12.37 5.61 -7.68
N LEU A 33 -11.49 4.92 -6.95
CA LEU A 33 -10.06 5.00 -7.22
C LEU A 33 -9.74 4.21 -8.51
N PRO A 34 -8.90 4.76 -9.40
CA PRO A 34 -8.44 4.02 -10.58
C PRO A 34 -7.58 2.82 -10.15
N ALA A 35 -7.19 1.97 -11.11
CA ALA A 35 -6.27 0.86 -10.82
C ALA A 35 -4.94 1.41 -10.26
N VAL A 36 -4.77 1.29 -8.93
CA VAL A 36 -3.60 1.78 -8.20
C VAL A 36 -3.08 0.72 -7.26
N SER A 37 -1.77 0.68 -7.08
CA SER A 37 -1.13 -0.12 -6.03
C SER A 37 -1.26 0.61 -4.71
N ILE A 38 -1.84 -0.04 -3.70
CA ILE A 38 -2.01 0.54 -2.37
C ILE A 38 -0.97 -0.03 -1.43
N ILE A 39 -0.13 0.86 -0.90
CA ILE A 39 0.85 0.53 0.12
C ILE A 39 0.30 1.03 1.45
N ARG A 40 0.08 0.12 2.40
CA ARG A 40 -0.36 0.47 3.75
C ARG A 40 0.82 0.41 4.72
N PRO A 41 1.37 1.55 5.18
CA PRO A 41 2.36 1.57 6.24
C PRO A 41 1.69 1.06 7.53
N THR A 42 1.97 -0.17 7.93
CA THR A 42 1.32 -0.81 9.09
C THR A 42 2.00 -0.49 10.43
N ARG A 43 3.10 0.26 10.43
CA ARG A 43 3.94 0.45 11.63
C ARG A 43 3.85 1.86 12.21
N GLN A 44 2.96 2.07 13.18
CA GLN A 44 3.00 3.21 14.12
C GLN A 44 3.68 2.84 15.46
N GLY A 45 4.54 1.80 15.52
CA GLY A 45 5.17 1.37 16.77
C GLY A 45 6.35 0.39 16.67
N VAL A 46 7.29 0.57 17.61
CA VAL A 46 8.66 0.01 17.78
C VAL A 46 9.68 0.55 16.78
N GLY A 47 10.13 1.78 17.02
CA GLY A 47 11.42 2.31 16.52
C GLY A 47 11.40 3.41 15.46
N GLY A 48 10.25 3.90 14.98
CA GLY A 48 10.22 4.98 13.98
C GLY A 48 8.82 5.46 13.55
N THR A 49 8.79 6.62 12.91
CA THR A 49 7.60 7.32 12.36
C THR A 49 7.08 6.60 11.10
N GLY A 50 6.21 5.61 11.16
CA GLY A 50 5.69 4.92 9.96
C GLY A 50 4.39 5.52 9.41
N GLY A 51 4.42 6.82 9.10
CA GLY A 51 3.34 7.55 8.44
C GLY A 51 3.62 7.84 6.96
N ALA A 52 2.61 8.30 6.23
CA ALA A 52 2.70 8.70 4.83
C ALA A 52 3.83 9.72 4.60
N VAL A 53 4.03 10.68 5.51
CA VAL A 53 5.14 11.66 5.41
C VAL A 53 6.50 10.97 5.45
N ALA A 54 6.67 9.98 6.33
CA ALA A 54 7.94 9.27 6.44
C ALA A 54 8.18 8.33 5.25
N THR A 55 7.11 7.74 4.71
CA THR A 55 7.17 6.93 3.50
C THR A 55 7.59 7.77 2.28
N VAL A 56 6.99 8.95 2.08
CA VAL A 56 7.40 9.87 1.00
C VAL A 56 8.87 10.28 1.14
N LYS A 57 9.34 10.53 2.36
CA LYS A 57 10.77 10.80 2.62
C LYS A 57 11.66 9.62 2.24
N ALA A 58 11.29 8.40 2.63
CA ALA A 58 12.05 7.20 2.30
C ALA A 58 12.11 6.99 0.78
N TRP A 59 10.99 7.10 0.07
CA TRP A 59 10.96 6.97 -1.39
C TRP A 59 11.80 8.02 -2.11
N THR A 60 11.80 9.25 -1.60
CA THR A 60 12.63 10.32 -2.13
C THR A 60 14.11 9.98 -1.92
N ALA A 61 14.49 9.44 -0.76
CA ALA A 61 15.86 9.00 -0.47
C ALA A 61 16.28 7.78 -1.30
N ASP A 62 15.37 6.84 -1.54
CA ASP A 62 15.57 5.65 -2.37
C ASP A 62 15.64 5.98 -3.88
N GLY A 63 15.33 7.23 -4.24
CA GLY A 63 15.42 7.70 -5.61
C GLY A 63 14.22 7.35 -6.49
N LEU A 64 13.04 7.08 -5.91
CA LEU A 64 11.82 6.80 -6.67
C LEU A 64 11.45 7.95 -7.62
N PHE A 65 11.82 9.19 -7.26
CA PHE A 65 11.46 10.41 -7.99
C PHE A 65 12.66 11.10 -8.68
N ILE A 66 13.79 10.42 -8.93
CA ILE A 66 15.02 11.05 -9.45
C ILE A 66 14.86 11.81 -10.78
N ASN A 67 13.92 11.39 -11.61
CA ASN A 67 13.63 11.99 -12.91
C ASN A 67 12.41 12.94 -12.87
N GLN A 68 11.77 13.08 -11.71
CA GLN A 68 10.65 13.97 -11.48
C GLN A 68 11.16 15.20 -10.74
N ARG A 69 11.53 16.27 -11.45
CA ARG A 69 12.17 17.47 -10.86
C ARG A 69 11.21 18.63 -10.61
N ASP A 70 9.93 18.45 -10.90
CA ASP A 70 8.93 19.48 -10.78
C ASP A 70 8.69 19.84 -9.29
N PRO A 71 8.90 21.10 -8.88
CA PRO A 71 8.63 21.53 -7.51
C PRO A 71 7.17 21.42 -7.11
N GLU A 72 6.24 21.61 -8.06
CA GLU A 72 4.79 21.54 -7.80
C GLU A 72 4.40 20.11 -7.40
N PHE A 73 4.94 19.11 -8.10
CA PHE A 73 4.79 17.71 -7.73
C PHE A 73 5.16 17.42 -6.27
N PHE A 74 6.33 17.88 -5.81
CA PHE A 74 6.77 17.64 -4.42
C PHE A 74 5.94 18.41 -3.39
N ALA A 75 5.43 19.59 -3.75
CA ALA A 75 4.53 20.36 -2.89
C ALA A 75 3.22 19.59 -2.67
N VAL A 76 2.58 19.14 -3.75
CA VAL A 76 1.34 18.35 -3.71
C VAL A 76 1.56 17.03 -2.98
N LEU A 77 2.66 16.32 -3.27
CA LEU A 77 2.97 15.04 -2.63
C LEU A 77 3.17 15.19 -1.12
N SER A 78 3.85 16.26 -0.69
CA SER A 78 4.08 16.53 0.73
C SER A 78 2.80 16.90 1.46
N GLU A 79 1.96 17.74 0.84
CA GLU A 79 0.65 18.11 1.40
C GLU A 79 -0.27 16.90 1.54
N LEU A 80 -0.36 16.07 0.50
CA LEU A 80 -1.16 14.84 0.52
C LEU A 80 -0.70 13.88 1.62
N ALA A 81 0.62 13.76 1.82
CA ALA A 81 1.17 12.92 2.87
C ALA A 81 0.79 13.40 4.28
N VAL A 82 0.78 14.72 4.51
CA VAL A 82 0.33 15.31 5.79
C VAL A 82 -1.16 15.02 6.01
N GLN A 83 -1.99 15.28 5.00
CA GLN A 83 -3.43 15.01 5.10
C GLN A 83 -3.74 13.52 5.34
N ALA A 84 -2.97 12.62 4.73
CA ALA A 84 -3.11 11.19 4.92
C ALA A 84 -2.74 10.73 6.34
N ASP A 85 -1.70 11.33 6.95
CA ASP A 85 -1.32 11.05 8.34
C ASP A 85 -2.33 11.62 9.35
N GLU A 86 -2.99 12.73 9.01
CA GLU A 86 -4.03 13.35 9.84
C GLU A 86 -5.42 12.72 9.66
N ALA A 87 -5.63 11.95 8.58
CA ALA A 87 -6.91 11.34 8.26
C ALA A 87 -7.36 10.38 9.37
N ARG A 88 -8.52 10.69 9.96
CA ARG A 88 -9.20 9.85 10.96
C ARG A 88 -10.38 9.15 10.30
N ARG A 89 -10.65 7.91 10.70
CA ARG A 89 -11.90 7.24 10.31
C ARG A 89 -13.07 8.07 10.85
N GLY A 90 -13.92 8.57 9.95
CA GLY A 90 -15.25 9.06 10.33
C GLY A 90 -16.05 7.92 10.96
N PHE A 91 -16.83 8.24 11.99
CA PHE A 91 -17.77 7.31 12.62
C PHE A 91 -18.95 7.00 11.69
#